data_AF-A0A830HT48-F1
#
_entry.id   AF-A0A830HT48-F1
#
_cell.length_a   1.000
_cell.length_b   1.000
_cell.length_c   1.000
_cell.angle_alpha   90.00
_cell.angle_beta   90.00
_cell.angle_gamma   90.00
#
_symmetry.space_group_name_H-M   'P 1'
#
loop_
_entity.id
_entity.type
_entity.pdbx_description
1 polymer ?
#
loop_
_entity_poly.entity_id
_entity_poly.type
_entity_poly.pdbx_seq_one_letter_code
_entity_poly.pdbx_strand_id
1 'polypeptide(L)'
;MSSTDARTQQFQKLTQDDASAARIIERRMRRLVRLQDALTHWRTKITTSCREWEERNSSLRGEKDAMSRHYQRLRALLNKYRSGEYDRLKLLSTISGSAIQDLDDKCSMADKILRIADLCRKLETEPEKVLPYHATAEAALDDGAWKEAAAAAEAEAARLKGEAQAELSKDAASSSAAADEGAADGVRYSARGVDDVGRGVEEWNYLDRFFVRMNRALIDTQSATNERDRMNAENADLRAILKQYLDGISVNEDVINNPANPLLIVNNKLLVGTRAAAAAQHAAPAPPSRPPAQEVVVDAAGGGASVA
;
A
#
# COMPACT_ATOMS: atom_id res chain seq x y z
N MET A 1 117.57 -74.80 -59.51
CA MET A 1 116.15 -75.16 -59.65
C MET A 1 115.29 -74.85 -58.40
N SER A 2 115.71 -73.95 -57.49
CA SER A 2 114.98 -73.65 -56.22
C SER A 2 113.92 -72.52 -56.33
N SER A 3 113.95 -71.72 -57.41
CA SER A 3 113.12 -70.51 -57.56
C SER A 3 111.67 -70.77 -58.02
N THR A 4 111.46 -71.78 -58.85
CA THR A 4 110.12 -72.15 -59.35
C THR A 4 109.25 -72.78 -58.26
N ASP A 5 109.82 -73.61 -57.40
CA ASP A 5 109.12 -74.22 -56.26
C ASP A 5 108.80 -73.20 -55.15
N ALA A 6 109.66 -72.20 -54.94
CA ALA A 6 109.36 -71.10 -54.03
C ALA A 6 108.16 -70.25 -54.50
N ARG A 7 108.04 -70.01 -55.82
CA ARG A 7 106.93 -69.23 -56.40
C ARG A 7 105.61 -69.99 -56.40
N THR A 8 105.63 -71.31 -56.64
CA THR A 8 104.41 -72.15 -56.53
C THR A 8 103.96 -72.30 -55.08
N GLN A 9 104.88 -72.44 -54.13
CA GLN A 9 104.56 -72.41 -52.70
C GLN A 9 104.01 -71.06 -52.24
N GLN A 10 104.54 -69.94 -52.76
CA GLN A 10 103.99 -68.60 -52.48
C GLN A 10 102.59 -68.42 -53.07
N PHE A 11 102.33 -68.88 -54.29
CA PHE A 11 101.00 -68.85 -54.89
C PHE A 11 100.00 -69.71 -54.08
N GLN A 12 100.42 -70.90 -53.65
CA GLN A 12 99.60 -71.75 -52.78
C GLN A 12 99.29 -71.08 -51.43
N LYS A 13 100.26 -70.39 -50.82
CA LYS A 13 100.05 -69.60 -49.59
C LYS A 13 99.07 -68.46 -49.81
N LEU A 14 99.26 -67.63 -50.84
CA LEU A 14 98.34 -66.54 -51.17
C LEU A 14 96.92 -67.06 -51.47
N THR A 15 96.79 -68.21 -52.13
CA THR A 15 95.48 -68.83 -52.40
C THR A 15 94.81 -69.33 -51.11
N GLN A 16 95.58 -69.90 -50.18
CA GLN A 16 95.08 -70.29 -48.86
C GLN A 16 94.69 -69.08 -48.01
N ASP A 17 95.49 -68.01 -48.05
CA ASP A 17 95.23 -66.75 -47.37
C ASP A 17 93.96 -66.09 -47.92
N ASP A 18 93.80 -66.03 -49.25
CA ASP A 18 92.58 -65.54 -49.92
C ASP A 18 91.35 -66.39 -49.56
N ALA A 19 91.47 -67.72 -49.54
CA ALA A 19 90.39 -68.59 -49.10
C ALA A 19 90.03 -68.37 -47.62
N SER A 20 91.01 -68.10 -46.76
CA SER A 20 90.80 -67.80 -45.35
C SER A 20 90.16 -66.41 -45.14
N ALA A 21 90.60 -65.41 -45.90
CA ALA A 21 90.06 -64.05 -45.90
C ALA A 21 88.62 -64.04 -46.41
N ALA A 22 88.32 -64.78 -47.49
CA ALA A 22 86.96 -64.96 -48.01
C ALA A 22 86.02 -65.55 -46.93
N ARG A 23 86.44 -66.59 -46.20
CA ARG A 23 85.66 -67.14 -45.08
C ARG A 23 85.48 -66.17 -43.91
N ILE A 24 86.44 -65.29 -43.65
CA ILE A 24 86.33 -64.23 -42.62
C ILE A 24 85.35 -63.15 -43.07
N ILE A 25 85.47 -62.69 -44.32
CA ILE A 25 84.56 -61.72 -44.93
C ILE A 25 83.14 -62.25 -44.89
N GLU A 26 82.93 -63.51 -45.27
CA GLU A 26 81.61 -64.14 -45.25
C GLU A 26 81.01 -64.21 -43.82
N ARG A 27 81.81 -64.58 -42.82
CA ARG A 27 81.40 -64.57 -41.40
C ARG A 27 81.06 -63.15 -40.93
N ARG A 28 81.87 -62.15 -41.29
CA ARG A 28 81.63 -60.74 -40.95
C ARG A 28 80.40 -60.19 -41.66
N MET A 29 80.19 -60.53 -42.92
CA MET A 29 79.02 -60.14 -43.71
C MET A 29 77.73 -60.73 -43.11
N ARG A 30 77.74 -62.02 -42.73
CA ARG A 30 76.62 -62.63 -41.99
C ARG A 30 76.36 -61.95 -40.64
N ARG A 31 77.41 -61.55 -39.92
CA ARG A 31 77.28 -60.79 -38.66
C ARG A 31 76.68 -59.39 -38.90
N LEU A 32 77.12 -58.70 -39.96
CA LEU A 32 76.58 -57.40 -40.34
C LEU A 32 75.10 -57.48 -40.70
N VAL A 33 74.69 -58.50 -41.47
CA VAL A 33 73.28 -58.72 -41.80
C VAL A 33 72.44 -58.94 -40.54
N ARG A 34 72.88 -59.78 -39.60
CA ARG A 34 72.13 -59.99 -38.34
C ARG A 34 72.03 -58.72 -37.48
N LEU A 35 73.09 -57.92 -37.43
CA LEU A 35 73.06 -56.64 -36.70
C LEU A 35 72.15 -55.64 -37.39
N GLN A 36 72.13 -55.62 -38.73
CA GLN A 36 71.21 -54.79 -39.50
C GLN A 36 69.76 -55.21 -39.27
N ASP A 37 69.46 -56.52 -39.26
CA ASP A 37 68.12 -57.03 -38.97
C ASP A 37 67.68 -56.75 -37.52
N ALA A 38 68.60 -56.81 -36.57
CA ALA A 38 68.33 -56.40 -35.19
C ALA A 38 68.05 -54.89 -35.13
N LEU A 39 68.83 -54.06 -35.83
CA LEU A 39 68.60 -52.62 -35.90
C LEU A 39 67.26 -52.27 -36.55
N THR A 40 66.88 -52.95 -37.63
CA THR A 40 65.58 -52.73 -38.29
C THR A 40 64.44 -53.17 -37.39
N HIS A 41 64.54 -54.32 -36.71
CA HIS A 41 63.56 -54.77 -35.71
C HIS A 41 63.41 -53.77 -34.56
N TRP A 42 64.52 -53.28 -33.98
CA TRP A 42 64.45 -52.30 -32.90
C TRP A 42 63.93 -50.94 -33.38
N ARG A 43 64.25 -50.52 -34.60
CA ARG A 43 63.67 -49.31 -35.21
C ARG A 43 62.16 -49.43 -35.37
N THR A 44 61.67 -50.54 -35.92
CA THR A 44 60.22 -50.76 -36.07
C THR A 44 59.52 -50.89 -34.73
N LYS A 45 60.17 -51.49 -33.73
CA LYS A 45 59.64 -51.58 -32.37
C LYS A 45 59.56 -50.23 -31.67
N ILE A 46 60.56 -49.36 -31.86
CA ILE A 46 60.55 -48.00 -31.34
C ILE A 46 59.42 -47.20 -32.00
N THR A 47 59.29 -47.25 -33.34
CA THR A 47 58.25 -46.47 -34.04
C THR A 47 56.84 -46.91 -33.67
N THR A 48 56.60 -48.23 -33.61
CA THR A 48 55.30 -48.78 -33.19
C THR A 48 54.99 -48.43 -31.73
N SER A 49 55.95 -48.57 -30.82
CA SER A 49 55.76 -48.20 -29.41
C SER A 49 55.50 -46.70 -29.25
N CYS A 50 56.26 -45.81 -29.91
CA CYS A 50 56.00 -44.37 -29.88
C CYS A 50 54.59 -44.04 -30.35
N ARG A 51 54.16 -44.64 -31.48
CA ARG A 51 52.81 -44.43 -32.00
C ARG A 51 51.73 -44.87 -31.02
N GLU A 52 51.86 -46.06 -30.43
CA GLU A 52 50.89 -46.52 -29.44
C GLU A 52 50.85 -45.62 -28.19
N TRP A 53 52.01 -45.13 -27.73
CA TRP A 53 52.08 -44.19 -26.61
C TRP A 53 51.43 -42.85 -26.95
N GLU A 54 51.64 -42.33 -28.16
CA GLU A 54 50.98 -41.12 -28.65
C GLU A 54 49.46 -41.30 -28.73
N GLU A 55 48.98 -42.41 -29.27
CA GLU A 55 47.55 -42.72 -29.35
C GLU A 55 46.91 -42.84 -27.95
N ARG A 56 47.54 -43.59 -27.02
CA ARG A 56 47.05 -43.71 -25.63
C ARG A 56 47.04 -42.37 -24.91
N ASN A 57 48.11 -41.59 -25.02
CA ASN A 57 48.22 -40.29 -24.36
C ASN A 57 47.25 -39.26 -24.97
N SER A 58 47.02 -39.33 -26.28
CA SER A 58 46.00 -38.51 -26.97
C SER A 58 44.59 -38.86 -26.46
N SER A 59 44.26 -40.15 -26.35
CA SER A 59 42.96 -40.60 -25.82
C SER A 59 42.75 -40.14 -24.37
N LEU A 60 43.75 -40.32 -23.49
CA LEU A 60 43.65 -39.90 -22.08
C LEU A 60 43.51 -38.38 -21.95
N ARG A 61 44.17 -37.60 -22.81
CA ARG A 61 43.99 -36.14 -22.84
C ARG A 61 42.58 -35.76 -23.30
N GLY A 62 42.05 -36.44 -24.31
CA GLY A 62 40.67 -36.24 -24.77
C GLY A 62 39.65 -36.47 -23.64
N GLU A 63 39.78 -37.56 -22.89
CA GLU A 63 38.90 -37.87 -21.75
C GLU A 63 39.04 -36.84 -20.63
N LYS A 64 40.28 -36.44 -20.29
CA LYS A 64 40.54 -35.38 -19.31
C LYS A 64 39.88 -34.06 -19.70
N ASP A 65 39.99 -33.66 -20.97
CA ASP A 65 39.40 -32.43 -21.46
C ASP A 65 37.87 -32.51 -21.46
N ALA A 66 37.30 -33.67 -21.81
CA ALA A 66 35.86 -33.90 -21.70
C ALA A 66 35.37 -33.78 -20.25
N MET A 67 36.04 -34.43 -19.30
CA MET A 67 35.74 -34.32 -17.86
C MET A 67 35.89 -32.89 -17.35
N SER A 68 36.93 -32.17 -17.79
CA SER A 68 37.14 -30.75 -17.44
C SER A 68 35.99 -29.88 -17.93
N ARG A 69 35.50 -30.08 -19.16
CA ARG A 69 34.31 -29.38 -19.69
C ARG A 69 33.06 -29.69 -18.89
N HIS A 70 32.84 -30.96 -18.54
CA HIS A 70 31.71 -31.36 -17.69
C HIS A 70 31.78 -30.69 -16.32
N TYR A 71 32.95 -30.66 -15.70
CA TYR A 71 33.17 -29.97 -14.43
C TYR A 71 32.90 -28.47 -14.55
N GLN A 72 33.43 -27.80 -15.58
CA GLN A 72 33.21 -26.37 -15.80
C GLN A 72 31.73 -26.06 -16.03
N ARG A 73 31.03 -26.87 -16.83
CA ARG A 73 29.58 -26.73 -17.05
C ARG A 73 28.81 -26.88 -15.74
N LEU A 74 29.09 -27.92 -14.96
CA LEU A 74 28.43 -28.15 -13.67
C LEU A 74 28.70 -27.01 -12.70
N ARG A 75 29.94 -26.55 -12.60
CA ARG A 75 30.33 -25.41 -11.77
C ARG A 75 29.58 -24.14 -12.17
N ALA A 76 29.44 -23.88 -13.47
CA ALA A 76 28.66 -22.75 -13.96
C ALA A 76 27.17 -22.89 -13.61
N LEU A 77 26.59 -24.09 -13.71
CA LEU A 77 25.20 -24.35 -13.30
C LEU A 77 25.00 -24.14 -11.79
N LEU A 78 25.90 -24.68 -10.96
CA LEU A 78 25.85 -24.50 -9.50
C LEU A 78 25.96 -23.03 -9.10
N ASN A 79 26.86 -22.28 -9.75
CA ASN A 79 26.99 -20.84 -9.49
C ASN A 79 25.72 -20.07 -9.87
N LYS A 80 25.10 -20.39 -11.02
CA LYS A 80 23.82 -19.78 -11.45
C LYS A 80 22.68 -20.12 -10.50
N TYR A 81 22.61 -21.38 -10.06
CA TYR A 81 21.62 -21.81 -9.08
C TYR A 81 21.79 -21.03 -7.76
N ARG A 82 23.03 -20.94 -7.26
CA ARG A 82 23.34 -20.20 -6.03
C ARG A 82 23.05 -18.70 -6.15
N SER A 83 23.33 -18.07 -7.29
CA SER A 83 22.97 -16.66 -7.50
C SER A 83 21.46 -16.47 -7.57
N GLY A 84 20.74 -17.37 -8.25
CA GLY A 84 19.27 -17.31 -8.34
C GLY A 84 18.58 -17.48 -6.98
N GLU A 85 19.03 -18.42 -6.16
CA GLU A 85 18.51 -18.58 -4.80
C GLU A 85 18.84 -17.38 -3.89
N TYR A 86 20.04 -16.80 -4.05
CA TYR A 86 20.40 -15.58 -3.33
C TYR A 86 19.48 -14.40 -3.72
N ASP A 87 19.22 -14.20 -5.00
CA ASP A 87 18.33 -13.15 -5.49
C ASP A 87 16.88 -13.38 -5.03
N ARG A 88 16.41 -14.63 -5.04
CA ARG A 88 15.08 -15.00 -4.53
C ARG A 88 14.96 -14.71 -3.04
N LEU A 89 15.96 -15.09 -2.24
CA LEU A 89 15.98 -14.84 -0.81
C LEU A 89 16.04 -13.34 -0.51
N LYS A 90 16.87 -12.59 -1.25
CA LYS A 90 16.94 -11.13 -1.17
C LYS A 90 15.58 -10.51 -1.44
N LEU A 91 14.93 -10.91 -2.54
CA LEU A 91 13.61 -10.41 -2.92
C LEU A 91 12.57 -10.70 -1.83
N LEU A 92 12.53 -11.94 -1.33
CA LEU A 92 11.62 -12.32 -0.25
C LEU A 92 11.85 -11.46 0.99
N SER A 93 13.11 -11.29 1.41
CA SER A 93 13.46 -10.47 2.57
C SER A 93 13.09 -9.00 2.40
N THR A 94 13.26 -8.44 1.19
CA THR A 94 12.88 -7.05 0.93
C THR A 94 11.37 -6.85 0.94
N ILE A 95 10.60 -7.78 0.36
CA ILE A 95 9.14 -7.71 0.32
C ILE A 95 8.56 -7.94 1.72
N SER A 96 9.08 -8.91 2.47
CA SER A 96 8.64 -9.11 3.85
C SER A 96 8.97 -7.89 4.71
N GLY A 97 10.16 -7.30 4.51
CA GLY A 97 10.57 -6.08 5.21
C GLY A 97 9.64 -4.91 4.92
N SER A 98 9.31 -4.66 3.64
CA SER A 98 8.37 -3.58 3.27
C SER A 98 6.97 -3.84 3.79
N ALA A 99 6.47 -5.07 3.69
CA ALA A 99 5.13 -5.43 4.19
C ALA A 99 5.02 -5.29 5.72
N ILE A 100 6.07 -5.63 6.46
CA ILE A 100 6.13 -5.40 7.91
C ILE A 100 6.07 -3.90 8.21
N GLN A 101 6.86 -3.10 7.49
CA GLN A 101 6.85 -1.65 7.66
C GLN A 101 5.47 -1.02 7.36
N ASP A 102 4.81 -1.44 6.29
CA ASP A 102 3.45 -0.98 5.94
C ASP A 102 2.42 -1.34 7.03
N LEU A 103 2.57 -2.51 7.65
CA LEU A 103 1.71 -2.94 8.77
C LEU A 103 2.01 -2.14 10.04
N ASP A 104 3.28 -1.90 10.36
CA ASP A 104 3.69 -1.08 11.50
C ASP A 104 3.19 0.36 11.35
N ASP A 105 3.24 0.92 10.14
CA ASP A 105 2.72 2.26 9.85
C ASP A 105 1.20 2.33 10.08
N LYS A 106 0.46 1.32 9.62
CA LYS A 106 -1.00 1.19 9.89
C LYS A 106 -1.30 1.04 11.37
N CYS A 107 -0.53 0.22 12.10
CA CYS A 107 -0.65 0.08 13.55
C CYS A 107 -0.38 1.42 14.25
N SER A 108 0.65 2.17 13.82
CA SER A 108 0.96 3.49 14.38
C SER A 108 -0.16 4.51 14.14
N MET A 109 -0.83 4.44 12.99
CA MET A 109 -1.97 5.28 12.67
C MET A 109 -3.19 4.92 13.52
N ALA A 110 -3.47 3.62 13.67
CA ALA A 110 -4.54 3.13 14.54
C ALA A 110 -4.31 3.55 16.00
N ASP A 111 -3.09 3.42 16.51
CA ASP A 111 -2.71 3.88 17.85
C ASP A 111 -2.93 5.39 18.03
N LYS A 112 -2.60 6.21 17.02
CA LYS A 112 -2.87 7.66 17.07
C LYS A 112 -4.37 7.94 17.14
N ILE A 113 -5.18 7.25 16.33
CA ILE A 113 -6.63 7.39 16.33
C ILE A 113 -7.20 7.02 17.70
N LEU A 114 -6.77 5.90 18.29
CA LEU A 114 -7.20 5.48 19.62
C LEU A 114 -6.79 6.47 20.71
N ARG A 115 -5.55 6.97 20.69
CA ARG A 115 -5.08 7.99 21.66
C ARG A 115 -5.89 9.29 21.58
N ILE A 116 -6.23 9.73 20.37
CA ILE A 116 -7.09 10.91 20.17
C ILE A 116 -8.49 10.61 20.69
N ALA A 117 -9.06 9.44 20.38
CA ALA A 117 -10.36 9.04 20.88
C ALA A 117 -10.42 9.00 22.41
N ASP A 118 -9.38 8.47 23.08
CA ASP A 118 -9.26 8.46 24.54
C ASP A 118 -9.16 9.87 25.14
N LEU A 119 -8.45 10.77 24.47
CA LEU A 119 -8.36 12.17 24.89
C LEU A 119 -9.71 12.87 24.73
N CYS A 120 -10.37 12.72 23.58
CA CYS A 120 -11.70 13.26 23.33
C CYS A 120 -12.72 12.72 24.35
N ARG A 121 -12.70 11.42 24.65
CA ARG A 121 -13.60 10.77 25.62
C ARG A 121 -13.47 11.33 27.05
N LYS A 122 -12.32 11.90 27.43
CA LYS A 122 -12.16 12.60 28.73
C LYS A 122 -12.96 13.90 28.80
N LEU A 123 -13.22 14.53 27.66
CA LEU A 123 -13.98 15.79 27.55
C LEU A 123 -15.47 15.54 27.33
N GLU A 124 -15.87 14.32 26.99
CA GLU A 124 -17.28 13.92 26.87
C GLU A 124 -17.98 13.92 28.24
N THR A 125 -19.27 14.26 28.23
CA THR A 125 -20.11 14.21 29.42
C THR A 125 -20.56 12.77 29.72
N GLU A 126 -20.93 12.46 30.97
CA GLU A 126 -21.42 11.13 31.35
C GLU A 126 -22.57 10.59 30.46
N PRO A 127 -23.62 11.36 30.08
CA PRO A 127 -24.66 10.84 29.20
C PRO A 127 -24.12 10.44 27.82
N GLU A 128 -23.16 11.18 27.26
CA GLU A 128 -22.54 10.87 25.97
C GLU A 128 -21.61 9.66 26.05
N LYS A 129 -20.97 9.43 27.20
CA LYS A 129 -20.15 8.23 27.43
C LYS A 129 -20.99 6.95 27.52
N VAL A 130 -22.18 7.06 28.13
CA VAL A 130 -23.10 5.92 28.35
C VAL A 130 -23.94 5.64 27.10
N LEU A 131 -24.36 6.68 26.38
CA LEU A 131 -25.12 6.60 25.13
C LEU A 131 -24.46 7.46 24.04
N PRO A 132 -23.32 7.02 23.45
CA PRO A 132 -22.60 7.79 22.43
C PRO A 132 -23.38 7.94 21.12
N TYR A 133 -24.24 6.97 20.85
CA TYR A 133 -25.11 6.94 19.69
C TYR A 133 -26.53 6.98 20.22
N HIS A 134 -27.11 8.17 20.20
CA HIS A 134 -28.52 8.28 20.49
C HIS A 134 -29.24 7.54 19.37
N ALA A 135 -30.10 6.58 19.73
CA ALA A 135 -31.19 6.24 18.83
C ALA A 135 -31.98 7.54 18.72
N THR A 136 -31.83 8.27 17.63
CA THR A 136 -32.90 9.14 17.19
C THR A 136 -34.10 8.21 17.13
N ALA A 137 -34.99 8.30 18.12
CA ALA A 137 -36.25 7.58 18.12
C ALA A 137 -37.02 7.85 16.82
N GLU A 138 -36.67 8.93 16.11
CA GLU A 138 -37.09 9.31 14.78
C GLU A 138 -36.43 8.52 13.63
N ALA A 139 -35.15 8.11 13.71
CA ALA A 139 -34.54 7.29 12.63
C ALA A 139 -35.10 5.85 12.60
N ALA A 140 -35.60 5.34 13.73
CA ALA A 140 -36.31 4.07 13.75
C ALA A 140 -37.72 4.16 13.12
N LEU A 141 -38.30 5.37 13.03
CA LEU A 141 -39.63 5.60 12.47
C LEU A 141 -39.58 6.00 10.99
N ASP A 142 -38.50 6.63 10.54
CA ASP A 142 -38.38 7.12 9.16
C ASP A 142 -37.69 6.12 8.23
N ASP A 143 -36.70 5.36 8.71
CA ASP A 143 -35.96 4.39 7.88
C ASP A 143 -36.85 3.31 7.26
N GLY A 144 -37.95 2.92 7.91
CA GLY A 144 -38.89 1.93 7.37
C GLY A 144 -39.66 2.45 6.17
N ALA A 145 -40.18 3.67 6.25
CA ALA A 145 -41.05 4.24 5.22
C ALA A 145 -40.29 4.58 3.93
N TRP A 146 -39.08 5.15 4.05
CA TRP A 146 -38.25 5.44 2.86
C TRP A 146 -37.66 4.18 2.24
N LYS A 147 -37.28 3.16 3.05
CA LYS A 147 -36.79 1.87 2.52
C LYS A 147 -37.90 1.03 1.86
N GLU A 148 -39.12 1.05 2.39
CA GLU A 148 -40.28 0.41 1.76
C GLU A 148 -40.70 1.13 0.47
N ALA A 149 -40.70 2.47 0.46
CA ALA A 149 -40.98 3.25 -0.74
C ALA A 149 -39.89 3.09 -1.82
N ALA A 150 -38.61 3.03 -1.42
CA ALA A 150 -37.50 2.78 -2.35
C ALA A 150 -37.56 1.35 -2.92
N ALA A 151 -37.83 0.33 -2.10
CA ALA A 151 -38.00 -1.05 -2.56
C ALA A 151 -39.23 -1.20 -3.48
N ALA A 152 -40.33 -0.49 -3.19
CA ALA A 152 -41.50 -0.45 -4.06
C ALA A 152 -41.21 0.25 -5.40
N ALA A 153 -40.44 1.34 -5.38
CA ALA A 153 -39.99 2.04 -6.59
C ALA A 153 -39.02 1.21 -7.43
N GLU A 154 -38.10 0.47 -6.80
CA GLU A 154 -37.21 -0.47 -7.49
C GLU A 154 -37.97 -1.66 -8.09
N ALA A 155 -38.99 -2.18 -7.41
CA ALA A 155 -39.87 -3.23 -7.95
C ALA A 155 -40.74 -2.75 -9.12
N GLU A 156 -41.26 -1.51 -9.06
CA GLU A 156 -41.94 -0.84 -10.19
C GLU A 156 -40.97 -0.62 -11.36
N ALA A 157 -39.76 -0.13 -11.09
CA ALA A 157 -38.74 0.08 -12.12
C ALA A 157 -38.28 -1.25 -12.76
N ALA A 158 -38.22 -2.34 -11.99
CA ALA A 158 -37.96 -3.69 -12.50
C ALA A 158 -39.11 -4.23 -13.35
N ARG A 159 -40.38 -3.96 -12.99
CA ARG A 159 -41.53 -4.29 -13.83
C ARG A 159 -41.52 -3.52 -15.14
N LEU A 160 -41.28 -2.21 -15.10
CA LEU A 160 -41.18 -1.37 -16.30
C LEU A 160 -39.98 -1.75 -17.17
N LYS A 161 -38.84 -2.15 -16.58
CA LYS A 161 -37.71 -2.75 -17.31
C LYS A 161 -38.07 -4.10 -17.93
N GLY A 162 -38.82 -4.96 -17.23
CA GLY A 162 -39.26 -6.25 -17.74
C GLY A 162 -40.27 -6.12 -18.89
N GLU A 163 -41.18 -5.14 -18.79
CA GLU A 163 -42.12 -4.78 -19.85
C GLU A 163 -41.40 -4.15 -21.06
N ALA A 164 -40.42 -3.26 -20.82
CA ALA A 164 -39.56 -2.72 -21.88
C ALA A 164 -38.66 -3.79 -22.54
N GLN A 165 -38.17 -4.77 -21.77
CA GLN A 165 -37.43 -5.93 -22.30
C GLN A 165 -38.32 -6.90 -23.07
N ALA A 166 -39.59 -7.07 -22.68
CA ALA A 166 -40.56 -7.86 -23.43
C ALA A 166 -40.90 -7.23 -24.78
N GLU A 167 -41.01 -5.90 -24.84
CA GLU A 167 -41.19 -5.14 -26.09
C GLU A 167 -39.89 -5.13 -26.95
N LEU A 168 -38.70 -5.03 -26.33
CA LEU A 168 -37.40 -5.13 -27.05
C LEU A 168 -37.04 -6.55 -27.53
N SER A 169 -37.60 -7.59 -26.90
CA SER A 169 -37.31 -8.99 -27.25
C SER A 169 -37.92 -9.44 -28.59
N LYS A 170 -38.76 -8.61 -29.22
CA LYS A 170 -39.23 -8.84 -30.60
C LYS A 170 -38.24 -8.41 -31.68
N ASP A 171 -37.25 -7.55 -31.37
CA ASP A 171 -36.38 -6.95 -32.39
C ASP A 171 -34.85 -7.08 -32.14
N ALA A 172 -34.40 -7.69 -31.03
CA ALA A 172 -32.97 -7.70 -30.69
C ALA A 172 -32.43 -9.07 -30.27
N ALA A 173 -32.45 -10.04 -31.18
CA ALA A 173 -31.62 -11.25 -31.09
C ALA A 173 -30.14 -10.94 -31.41
N SER A 174 -29.49 -10.06 -30.63
CA SER A 174 -28.02 -10.02 -30.46
C SER A 174 -27.62 -8.87 -29.55
N SER A 175 -27.33 -9.16 -28.28
CA SER A 175 -26.15 -8.70 -27.55
C SER A 175 -26.37 -8.88 -26.05
N SER A 176 -25.45 -9.63 -25.46
CA SER A 176 -25.36 -9.97 -24.05
C SER A 176 -25.14 -8.73 -23.18
N ALA A 177 -26.13 -8.43 -22.32
CA ALA A 177 -25.94 -7.62 -21.13
C ALA A 177 -26.12 -8.55 -19.92
N ALA A 178 -25.01 -9.07 -19.41
CA ALA A 178 -24.99 -9.79 -18.15
C ALA A 178 -25.22 -8.79 -17.02
N ALA A 179 -26.41 -8.85 -16.43
CA ALA A 179 -26.69 -8.30 -15.12
C ALA A 179 -25.93 -9.14 -14.08
N ASP A 180 -24.96 -8.53 -13.41
CA ASP A 180 -24.36 -9.07 -12.19
C ASP A 180 -25.16 -8.52 -11.01
N GLU A 181 -26.32 -9.14 -10.74
CA GLU A 181 -26.99 -9.02 -9.45
C GLU A 181 -26.74 -10.30 -8.65
N GLY A 182 -26.26 -10.12 -7.42
CA GLY A 182 -26.02 -11.20 -6.47
C GLY A 182 -24.56 -11.62 -6.37
N ALA A 183 -23.68 -10.68 -6.02
CA ALA A 183 -22.35 -11.01 -5.55
C ALA A 183 -22.46 -11.89 -4.31
N ALA A 184 -22.35 -13.21 -4.53
CA ALA A 184 -22.06 -14.18 -3.49
C ALA A 184 -20.90 -13.63 -2.65
N ASP A 185 -21.12 -13.55 -1.34
CA ASP A 185 -20.17 -12.99 -0.38
C ASP A 185 -18.95 -13.92 -0.30
N GLY A 186 -18.05 -13.79 -1.28
CA GLY A 186 -16.74 -14.40 -1.25
C GLY A 186 -16.03 -13.93 0.00
N VAL A 187 -15.25 -14.80 0.64
CA VAL A 187 -14.44 -14.45 1.80
C VAL A 187 -13.52 -13.28 1.43
N ARG A 188 -13.91 -12.07 1.82
CA ARG A 188 -13.12 -10.85 1.66
C ARG A 188 -12.21 -10.74 2.86
N TYR A 189 -10.91 -10.59 2.61
CA TYR A 189 -9.88 -10.51 3.66
C TYR A 189 -9.70 -9.08 4.22
N SER A 190 -10.48 -8.10 3.73
CA SER A 190 -10.45 -6.71 4.21
C SER A 190 -11.48 -6.48 5.32
N ALA A 191 -11.14 -5.65 6.30
CA ALA A 191 -12.09 -5.20 7.31
C ALA A 191 -13.27 -4.45 6.66
N ARG A 192 -14.50 -4.81 6.99
CA ARG A 192 -15.73 -4.13 6.56
C ARG A 192 -16.50 -3.68 7.80
N GLY A 193 -17.11 -2.50 7.72
CA GLY A 193 -18.12 -2.06 8.68
C GLY A 193 -19.41 -2.84 8.44
N VAL A 194 -20.03 -3.24 9.54
CA VAL A 194 -21.23 -4.07 9.53
C VAL A 194 -22.29 -3.35 10.36
N ASP A 195 -23.50 -3.29 9.85
CA ASP A 195 -24.65 -2.75 10.57
C ASP A 195 -25.01 -3.64 11.77
N ASP A 196 -25.88 -3.15 12.65
CA ASP A 196 -26.40 -3.93 13.79
C ASP A 196 -27.08 -5.25 13.36
N VAL A 197 -27.50 -5.36 12.09
CA VAL A 197 -28.17 -6.54 11.50
C VAL A 197 -27.17 -7.51 10.84
N GLY A 198 -25.87 -7.21 10.85
CA GLY A 198 -24.87 -8.07 10.22
C GLY A 198 -24.70 -7.85 8.71
N ARG A 199 -25.38 -6.84 8.13
CA ARG A 199 -25.22 -6.46 6.71
C ARG A 199 -24.02 -5.56 6.56
N GLY A 200 -23.26 -5.76 5.50
CA GLY A 200 -22.09 -4.93 5.24
C GLY A 200 -22.50 -3.52 4.83
N VAL A 201 -21.97 -2.52 5.53
CA VAL A 201 -22.22 -1.11 5.26
C VAL A 201 -21.38 -0.66 4.07
N GLU A 202 -21.89 0.31 3.31
CA GLU A 202 -21.16 0.99 2.26
C GLU A 202 -20.11 1.94 2.87
N GLU A 203 -18.97 2.13 2.21
CA GLU A 203 -17.85 2.92 2.74
C GLU A 203 -18.24 4.37 3.04
N TRP A 204 -19.20 4.93 2.29
CA TRP A 204 -19.72 6.30 2.49
C TRP A 204 -20.47 6.47 3.81
N ASN A 205 -21.10 5.41 4.31
CA ASN A 205 -21.98 5.46 5.49
C ASN A 205 -21.27 4.97 6.77
N TYR A 206 -19.97 4.65 6.74
CA TYR A 206 -19.23 4.14 7.91
C TYR A 206 -19.17 5.12 9.09
N LEU A 207 -19.28 6.42 8.82
CA LEU A 207 -19.07 7.45 9.83
C LEU A 207 -20.36 8.16 10.26
N ASP A 208 -21.54 7.73 9.80
CA ASP A 208 -22.81 8.42 10.06
C ASP A 208 -23.08 8.56 11.57
N ARG A 209 -22.87 7.48 12.32
CA ARG A 209 -22.99 7.50 13.79
C ARG A 209 -21.99 8.44 14.47
N PHE A 210 -20.79 8.55 13.90
CA PHE A 210 -19.78 9.50 14.38
C PHE A 210 -20.23 10.95 14.12
N PHE A 211 -20.79 11.24 12.94
CA PHE A 211 -21.30 12.57 12.61
C PHE A 211 -22.51 12.97 13.45
N VAL A 212 -23.42 12.05 13.77
CA VAL A 212 -24.53 12.34 14.71
C VAL A 212 -23.99 12.78 16.07
N ARG A 213 -22.99 12.07 16.60
CA ARG A 213 -22.33 12.43 17.86
C ARG A 213 -21.60 13.78 17.78
N MET A 214 -20.91 14.03 16.66
CA MET A 214 -20.22 15.31 16.43
C MET A 214 -21.21 16.49 16.34
N ASN A 215 -22.31 16.32 15.62
CA ASN A 215 -23.36 17.32 15.46
C ASN A 215 -24.01 17.66 16.81
N ARG A 216 -24.19 16.66 17.68
CA ARG A 216 -24.70 16.89 19.03
C ARG A 216 -23.77 17.79 19.83
N ALA A 217 -22.49 17.46 19.88
CA ALA A 217 -21.50 18.27 20.59
C ALA A 217 -21.46 19.71 20.04
N LEU A 218 -21.59 19.89 18.71
CA LEU A 218 -21.67 21.21 18.09
C LEU A 218 -22.90 21.99 18.57
N ILE A 219 -24.08 21.39 18.59
CA ILE A 219 -25.31 22.05 19.08
C ILE A 219 -25.15 22.47 20.55
N ASP A 220 -24.61 21.59 21.39
CA ASP A 220 -24.41 21.88 22.81
C ASP A 220 -23.38 22.99 23.01
N THR A 221 -22.29 23.02 22.23
CA THR A 221 -21.31 24.12 22.27
C THR A 221 -21.94 25.45 21.87
N GLN A 222 -22.75 25.48 20.82
CA GLN A 222 -23.43 26.70 20.37
C GLN A 222 -24.46 27.20 21.39
N SER A 223 -25.15 26.28 22.07
CA SER A 223 -26.07 26.63 23.16
C SER A 223 -25.30 27.26 24.33
N ALA A 224 -24.17 26.68 24.72
CA ALA A 224 -23.32 27.21 25.79
C ALA A 224 -22.73 28.59 25.44
N THR A 225 -22.32 28.83 24.19
CA THR A 225 -21.84 30.15 23.76
C THR A 225 -22.95 31.19 23.80
N ASN A 226 -24.15 30.86 23.31
CA ASN A 226 -25.29 31.78 23.31
C ASN A 226 -25.69 32.19 24.73
N GLU A 227 -25.74 31.24 25.67
CA GLU A 227 -26.01 31.55 27.08
C GLU A 227 -24.89 32.38 27.72
N ARG A 228 -23.61 32.08 27.42
CA ARG A 228 -22.49 32.90 27.88
C ARG A 228 -22.60 34.34 27.40
N ASP A 229 -22.93 34.55 26.12
CA ASP A 229 -23.04 35.89 25.53
C ASP A 229 -24.22 36.66 26.12
N ARG A 230 -25.36 35.99 26.32
CA ARG A 230 -26.50 36.54 27.04
C ARG A 230 -26.13 36.97 28.46
N MET A 231 -25.47 36.10 29.23
CA MET A 231 -25.02 36.41 30.59
C MET A 231 -24.00 37.55 30.61
N ASN A 232 -23.15 37.66 29.58
CA ASN A 232 -22.22 38.78 29.45
C ASN A 232 -22.93 40.10 29.16
N ALA A 233 -23.98 40.08 28.33
CA ALA A 233 -24.82 41.24 28.07
C ALA A 233 -25.55 41.70 29.34
N GLU A 234 -26.21 40.78 30.05
CA GLU A 234 -26.86 41.08 31.33
C GLU A 234 -25.86 41.64 32.36
N ASN A 235 -24.65 41.07 32.44
CA ASN A 235 -23.59 41.59 33.31
C ASN A 235 -23.09 42.98 32.89
N ALA A 236 -23.00 43.25 31.58
CA ALA A 236 -22.62 44.57 31.07
C ALA A 236 -23.70 45.61 31.43
N ASP A 237 -24.96 45.26 31.29
CA ASP A 237 -26.11 46.11 31.64
C ASP A 237 -26.13 46.37 33.15
N LEU A 238 -25.95 45.35 34.00
CA LEU A 238 -25.88 45.52 35.45
C LEU A 238 -24.71 46.41 35.86
N ARG A 239 -23.55 46.28 35.21
CA ARG A 239 -22.40 47.17 35.43
C ARG A 239 -22.69 48.60 34.99
N ALA A 240 -23.39 48.79 33.88
CA ALA A 240 -23.79 50.11 33.40
C ALA A 240 -24.79 50.77 34.36
N ILE A 241 -25.78 50.02 34.86
CA ILE A 241 -26.75 50.46 35.86
C ILE A 241 -26.05 50.80 37.18
N LEU A 242 -25.14 49.94 37.66
CA LEU A 242 -24.35 50.23 38.87
C LEU A 242 -23.48 51.48 38.71
N LYS A 243 -22.84 51.64 37.55
CA LYS A 243 -22.09 52.86 37.23
C LYS A 243 -23.01 54.09 37.30
N GLN A 244 -24.20 54.03 36.68
CA GLN A 244 -25.19 55.10 36.75
C GLN A 244 -25.64 55.41 38.17
N TYR A 245 -25.87 54.39 39.02
CA TYR A 245 -26.21 54.60 40.44
C TYR A 245 -25.08 55.24 41.22
N LEU A 246 -23.83 54.82 41.01
CA LEU A 246 -22.65 55.42 41.65
C LEU A 246 -22.45 56.87 41.19
N ASP A 247 -22.62 57.14 39.91
CA ASP A 247 -22.57 58.48 39.34
C ASP A 247 -23.74 59.37 39.85
N GLY A 248 -24.87 58.78 40.21
CA GLY A 248 -25.99 59.48 40.84
C GLY A 248 -25.75 59.86 42.32
N ILE A 249 -24.88 59.12 43.03
CA ILE A 249 -24.58 59.32 44.46
C ILE A 249 -23.27 60.10 44.66
N SER A 250 -22.28 59.88 43.80
CA SER A 250 -20.97 60.52 43.85
C SER A 250 -20.91 61.72 42.89
N VAL A 251 -20.26 62.80 43.31
CA VAL A 251 -20.06 63.97 42.45
C VAL A 251 -18.77 63.78 41.64
N ASN A 252 -18.87 63.12 40.49
CA ASN A 252 -17.76 62.94 39.54
C ASN A 252 -17.78 64.02 38.45
N GLU A 253 -16.61 64.32 37.87
CA GLU A 253 -16.47 65.31 36.78
C GLU A 253 -17.30 64.94 35.54
N ASP A 254 -17.40 63.64 35.23
CA ASP A 254 -18.25 63.10 34.16
C ASP A 254 -19.75 63.38 34.37
N VAL A 255 -20.19 63.46 35.63
CA VAL A 255 -21.59 63.73 36.01
C VAL A 255 -21.92 65.21 35.89
N ILE A 256 -20.94 66.09 36.12
CA ILE A 256 -21.07 67.53 35.94
C ILE A 256 -21.13 67.89 34.45
N ASN A 257 -20.34 67.19 33.63
CA ASN A 257 -20.29 67.38 32.18
C ASN A 257 -21.52 66.84 31.44
N ASN A 258 -22.29 65.93 32.05
CA ASN A 258 -23.53 65.44 31.46
C ASN A 258 -24.65 66.50 31.58
N PRO A 259 -25.20 67.05 30.48
CA PRO A 259 -26.19 68.13 30.51
C PRO A 259 -27.59 67.73 31.04
N ALA A 260 -27.80 66.44 31.32
CA ALA A 260 -29.02 65.88 31.90
C ALA A 260 -28.78 65.36 33.33
N ASN A 261 -28.09 66.14 34.15
CA ASN A 261 -27.70 65.79 35.52
C ASN A 261 -28.56 66.50 36.59
N PRO A 262 -29.10 65.79 37.60
CA PRO A 262 -29.99 66.39 38.60
C PRO A 262 -29.32 67.46 39.49
N LEU A 263 -27.98 67.57 39.45
CA LEU A 263 -27.19 68.52 40.25
C LEU A 263 -27.19 69.95 39.69
N LEU A 264 -27.37 70.14 38.36
CA LEU A 264 -27.24 71.44 37.70
C LEU A 264 -28.32 71.62 36.61
N ILE A 265 -29.49 72.10 37.02
CA ILE A 265 -30.63 72.27 36.10
C ILE A 265 -30.44 73.56 35.29
N VAL A 266 -29.95 73.43 34.06
CA VAL A 266 -29.86 74.52 33.09
C VAL A 266 -30.93 74.33 32.01
N ASN A 267 -31.79 75.33 31.81
CA ASN A 267 -32.80 75.40 30.74
C ASN A 267 -33.79 74.20 30.67
N ASN A 268 -34.31 73.73 31.82
CA ASN A 268 -35.33 72.67 31.90
C ASN A 268 -35.01 71.36 31.14
N LYS A 269 -33.76 71.13 30.74
CA LYS A 269 -33.36 70.00 29.89
C LYS A 269 -33.57 68.65 30.57
N LEU A 270 -33.41 68.57 31.90
CA LEU A 270 -33.79 67.38 32.69
C LEU A 270 -35.26 67.05 32.57
N LEU A 271 -36.15 68.03 32.69
CA LEU A 271 -37.60 67.83 32.64
C LEU A 271 -38.06 67.36 31.25
N VAL A 272 -37.35 67.80 30.20
CA VAL A 272 -37.56 67.32 28.83
C VAL A 272 -37.07 65.87 28.69
N GLY A 273 -35.90 65.55 29.23
CA GLY A 273 -35.36 64.18 29.23
C GLY A 273 -36.24 63.18 30.00
N THR A 274 -36.74 63.56 31.18
CA THR A 274 -37.64 62.70 31.98
C THR A 274 -39.00 62.52 31.31
N ARG A 275 -39.54 63.56 30.66
CA ARG A 275 -40.78 63.45 29.87
C ARG A 275 -40.60 62.59 28.62
N ALA A 276 -39.47 62.71 27.92
CA ALA A 276 -39.14 61.88 26.78
C ALA A 276 -38.95 60.40 27.17
N ALA A 277 -38.27 60.14 28.29
CA ALA A 277 -38.11 58.79 28.84
C ALA A 277 -39.45 58.18 29.30
N ALA A 278 -40.32 58.95 29.96
CA ALA A 278 -41.66 58.52 30.34
C ALA A 278 -42.56 58.21 29.12
N ALA A 279 -42.43 59.00 28.04
CA ALA A 279 -43.11 58.72 26.78
C ALA A 279 -42.57 57.46 26.08
N ALA A 280 -41.26 57.21 26.13
CA ALA A 280 -40.63 56.02 25.55
C ALA A 280 -41.00 54.72 26.31
N GLN A 281 -41.15 54.78 27.64
CA GLN A 281 -41.60 53.62 28.45
C GLN A 281 -43.06 53.24 28.19
N HIS A 282 -43.93 54.21 27.88
CA HIS A 282 -45.31 53.94 27.48
C HIS A 282 -45.48 53.50 26.02
N ALA A 283 -44.45 53.68 25.18
CA ALA A 283 -44.44 53.32 23.76
C ALA A 283 -43.65 52.03 23.45
N ALA A 284 -43.05 51.38 24.45
CA ALA A 284 -42.31 50.14 24.25
C ALA A 284 -43.28 48.97 23.93
N PRO A 285 -43.10 48.23 22.82
CA PRO A 285 -43.87 47.02 22.57
C PRO A 285 -43.55 45.96 23.64
N ALA A 286 -44.54 45.12 23.94
CA ALA A 286 -44.46 44.04 24.93
C ALA A 286 -43.14 43.24 24.84
N PRO A 287 -42.61 42.73 25.98
CA PRO A 287 -41.40 41.90 25.94
C PRO A 287 -41.63 40.71 24.99
N PRO A 288 -40.61 40.29 24.21
CA PRO A 288 -40.78 39.15 23.33
C PRO A 288 -41.19 37.94 24.16
N SER A 289 -42.41 37.47 23.91
CA SER A 289 -42.89 36.19 24.42
C SER A 289 -41.87 35.12 24.08
N ARG A 290 -41.48 34.34 25.10
CA ARG A 290 -40.76 33.07 24.95
C ARG A 290 -41.35 32.31 23.75
N PRO A 291 -40.56 31.90 22.75
CA PRO A 291 -41.12 31.19 21.61
C PRO A 291 -41.79 29.90 22.12
N PRO A 292 -42.99 29.56 21.63
CA PRO A 292 -43.55 28.23 21.87
C PRO A 292 -42.60 27.19 21.26
N ALA A 293 -42.47 26.04 21.92
CA ALA A 293 -41.77 24.89 21.37
C ALA A 293 -42.23 24.66 19.93
N GLN A 294 -41.30 24.77 18.98
CA GLN A 294 -41.55 24.41 17.59
C GLN A 294 -41.68 22.89 17.55
N GLU A 295 -42.92 22.40 17.44
CA GLU A 295 -43.16 21.09 16.83
C GLU A 295 -42.70 21.19 15.37
N VAL A 296 -41.70 20.37 15.03
CA VAL A 296 -41.21 20.20 13.67
C VAL A 296 -42.28 19.43 12.90
N VAL A 297 -43.19 20.15 12.25
CA VAL A 297 -44.02 19.61 11.18
C VAL A 297 -43.18 19.66 9.91
N VAL A 298 -42.71 18.49 9.49
CA VAL A 298 -42.13 18.24 8.17
C VAL A 298 -43.25 18.34 7.15
N ASP A 299 -43.25 19.39 6.33
CA ASP A 299 -44.09 19.49 5.13
C ASP A 299 -43.22 19.34 3.89
N ALA A 300 -43.52 18.29 3.14
CA ALA A 300 -42.94 17.96 1.86
C ALA A 300 -43.63 18.75 0.73
N ALA A 301 -42.88 19.59 0.02
CA ALA A 301 -43.07 19.95 -1.40
C ALA A 301 -41.86 20.80 -1.83
N GLY A 302 -41.05 20.40 -2.80
CA GLY A 302 -41.43 20.48 -4.21
C GLY A 302 -41.00 21.83 -4.80
N GLY A 303 -39.73 21.94 -5.23
CA GLY A 303 -39.19 23.13 -5.88
C GLY A 303 -38.07 22.77 -6.84
N GLY A 304 -38.42 22.67 -8.13
CA GLY A 304 -37.54 22.25 -9.21
C GLY A 304 -36.35 23.17 -9.43
N ALA A 305 -35.19 22.55 -9.63
CA ALA A 305 -34.00 23.19 -10.14
C ALA A 305 -34.14 23.37 -11.66
N SER A 306 -34.36 24.62 -12.07
CA SER A 306 -33.91 25.14 -13.35
C SER A 306 -32.41 25.40 -13.24
N VAL A 307 -31.61 24.71 -14.05
CA VAL A 307 -30.17 24.95 -14.20
C VAL A 307 -29.89 25.24 -15.66
N ALA A 308 -29.24 26.36 -15.89
CA ALA A 308 -28.46 26.69 -17.08
C ALA A 308 -27.07 26.06 -16.97
#